data_AF-A0AAW5ENQ2-F1
#
_entry.id   AF-A0AAW5ENQ2-F1
#
_cell.length_a   1.000
_cell.length_b   1.000
_cell.length_c   1.000
_cell.angle_alpha   90.00
_cell.angle_beta   90.00
_cell.angle_gamma   90.00
#
_symmetry.space_group_name_H-M   'P 1'
#
loop_
_entity.id
_entity.type
_entity.pdbx_description
1 polymer ?
#
loop_
_entity_poly.entity_id
_entity_poly.type
_entity_poly.pdbx_seq_one_letter_code
_entity_poly.pdbx_strand_id
1 'polypeptide(L)'
;MTLSGQRDGYRCFVTVPAAERNRLVRSHQLAAATLALPEAARQAHVAALLYVTARNIGAPNSRWRGWIEAKVRTGALMTVSRSMLPFESSHELAVADALVAAGRAFEKPLRFDAERDLVFPDFILQDTVRSAGYPMEVFDRMDEAYAARRAGKENYYNMTFGVGGWWSWDATTGSRMPPFPSGRLR
;
A
#
# COMPACT_ATOMS: atom_id res chain seq x y z
N MET A 1 5.26 -1.71 20.88
CA MET A 1 4.21 -0.82 20.41
C MET A 1 3.00 -1.06 21.28
N THR A 2 2.57 -0.01 21.98
CA THR A 2 1.35 0.00 22.78
C THR A 2 0.46 1.06 22.14
N LEU A 3 -0.75 0.68 21.73
CA LEU A 3 -1.75 1.64 21.27
C LEU A 3 -2.75 1.86 22.41
N SER A 4 -3.08 3.12 22.71
CA SER A 4 -4.07 3.47 23.71
C SER A 4 -5.17 4.34 23.10
N GLY A 5 -6.41 4.16 23.56
CA GLY A 5 -7.55 4.98 23.14
C GLY A 5 -8.59 5.12 24.25
N GLN A 6 -9.26 6.27 24.29
CA GLN A 6 -10.37 6.55 25.21
C GLN A 6 -11.62 6.94 24.42
N ARG A 7 -12.74 6.27 24.67
CA ARG A 7 -14.06 6.60 24.07
C ARG A 7 -15.19 6.16 25.01
N ASP A 8 -16.17 7.03 25.24
CA ASP A 8 -17.39 6.75 26.03
C ASP A 8 -17.11 6.09 27.40
N GLY A 9 -16.06 6.54 28.10
CA GLY A 9 -15.65 6.01 29.40
C GLY A 9 -14.83 4.71 29.36
N TYR A 10 -14.69 4.08 28.20
CA TYR A 10 -13.81 2.93 28.00
C TYR A 10 -12.40 3.37 27.62
N ARG A 11 -11.41 2.70 28.22
CA ARG A 11 -9.99 2.87 27.90
C ARG A 11 -9.42 1.54 27.46
N CYS A 12 -8.91 1.48 26.23
CA CYS A 12 -8.32 0.28 25.67
C CYS A 12 -6.80 0.42 25.59
N PHE A 13 -6.08 -0.57 26.10
CA PHE A 13 -4.66 -0.75 25.82
C PHE A 13 -4.47 -1.96 24.92
N VAL A 14 -3.86 -1.73 23.76
CA VAL A 14 -3.49 -2.79 22.83
C VAL A 14 -2.00 -3.07 22.96
N THR A 15 -1.66 -4.29 23.32
CA THR A 15 -0.28 -4.77 23.41
C THR A 15 0.02 -5.76 22.29
N VAL A 16 1.13 -5.55 21.59
CA VAL A 16 1.66 -6.51 20.59
C VAL A 16 2.80 -7.34 21.22
N PRO A 17 2.63 -8.67 21.40
CA PRO A 17 3.68 -9.55 21.91
C PRO A 17 4.96 -9.47 21.07
N ALA A 18 6.12 -9.71 21.67
CA ALA A 18 7.41 -9.62 20.96
C ALA A 18 7.50 -10.56 19.76
N ALA A 19 7.08 -11.82 19.93
CA ALA A 19 7.05 -12.80 18.84
C ALA A 19 6.18 -12.32 17.66
N GLU A 20 5.00 -11.78 17.95
CA GLU A 20 4.07 -11.31 16.93
C GLU A 20 4.56 -10.04 16.24
N ARG A 21 5.18 -9.13 16.99
CA ARG A 21 5.86 -7.95 16.44
C ARG A 21 6.99 -8.35 15.49
N ASN A 22 7.83 -9.31 15.87
CA ASN A 22 8.91 -9.79 15.04
C ASN A 22 8.38 -10.44 13.76
N ARG A 23 7.27 -11.19 13.85
CA ARG A 23 6.58 -11.73 12.67
C ARG A 23 6.07 -10.60 11.75
N LEU A 24 5.39 -9.60 12.30
CA LEU A 24 4.87 -8.46 11.53
C LEU A 24 5.98 -7.68 10.83
N VAL A 25 7.09 -7.39 11.54
CA VAL A 25 8.25 -6.71 10.97
C VAL A 25 8.87 -7.51 9.81
N ARG A 26 9.01 -8.84 9.97
CA ARG A 26 9.54 -9.68 8.89
C ARG A 26 8.62 -9.77 7.68
N SER A 27 7.31 -9.83 7.90
CA SER A 27 6.31 -10.03 6.83
C SER A 27 5.86 -8.74 6.14
N HIS A 28 6.00 -7.58 6.80
CA HIS A 28 5.53 -6.29 6.32
C HIS A 28 6.64 -5.24 6.48
N GLN A 29 7.75 -5.46 5.79
CA GLN A 29 8.97 -4.65 5.95
C GLN A 29 8.74 -3.17 5.66
N LEU A 30 7.97 -2.86 4.60
CA LEU A 30 7.63 -1.47 4.26
C LEU A 30 6.83 -0.79 5.36
N ALA A 31 5.77 -1.43 5.86
CA ALA A 31 4.96 -0.88 6.96
C ALA A 31 5.80 -0.70 8.24
N ALA A 32 6.69 -1.65 8.55
CA ALA A 32 7.60 -1.55 9.68
C ALA A 32 8.57 -0.37 9.53
N ALA A 33 9.14 -0.16 8.34
CA ALA A 33 10.00 0.98 8.04
C ALA A 33 9.24 2.32 8.18
N THR A 34 8.01 2.40 7.66
CA THR A 34 7.14 3.58 7.81
C THR A 34 6.85 3.89 9.28
N LEU A 35 6.52 2.89 10.09
CA LEU A 35 6.23 3.08 11.52
C LEU A 35 7.48 3.43 12.34
N ALA A 36 8.68 3.03 11.90
CA ALA A 36 9.93 3.39 12.55
C ALA A 36 10.29 4.88 12.41
N LEU A 37 9.76 5.56 11.39
CA LEU A 37 9.93 7.00 11.23
C LEU A 37 9.14 7.77 12.31
N PRO A 38 9.67 8.91 12.80
CA PRO A 38 8.89 9.87 13.59
C PRO A 38 7.62 10.28 12.84
N GLU A 39 6.51 10.49 13.55
CA GLU A 39 5.21 10.77 12.92
C GLU A 39 5.26 11.97 11.95
N ALA A 40 5.95 13.05 12.33
CA ALA A 40 6.14 14.23 11.48
C ALA A 40 6.95 13.97 10.20
N ALA A 41 7.77 12.92 10.16
CA ALA A 41 8.58 12.54 9.01
C ALA A 41 7.88 11.52 8.08
N ARG A 42 6.71 11.00 8.47
CA ARG A 42 5.99 10.00 7.68
C ARG A 42 5.32 10.66 6.47
N GLN A 43 5.69 10.20 5.28
CA GLN A 43 5.03 10.57 4.03
C GLN A 43 3.82 9.68 3.71
N ALA A 44 3.66 8.58 4.45
CA ALA A 44 2.61 7.58 4.28
C ALA A 44 2.03 7.13 5.63
N HIS A 45 0.89 6.47 5.59
CA HIS A 45 0.25 5.86 6.75
C HIS A 45 0.38 4.33 6.71
N VAL A 46 0.10 3.69 7.84
CA VAL A 46 -0.04 2.23 7.92
C VAL A 46 -1.44 1.90 8.42
N ALA A 47 -2.22 1.27 7.55
CA ALA A 47 -3.47 0.62 7.93
C ALA A 47 -3.14 -0.73 8.57
N ALA A 48 -3.82 -1.05 9.67
CA ALA A 48 -3.60 -2.30 10.41
C ALA A 48 -4.93 -3.00 10.69
N LEU A 49 -5.01 -4.29 10.35
CA LEU A 49 -6.08 -5.18 10.78
C LEU A 49 -5.51 -6.12 11.85
N LEU A 50 -6.05 -6.05 13.07
CA LEU A 50 -5.51 -6.78 14.22
C LEU A 50 -6.56 -7.74 14.78
N TYR A 51 -6.21 -9.02 14.91
CA TYR A 51 -6.98 -9.99 15.67
C TYR A 51 -6.49 -9.99 17.12
N VAL A 52 -7.38 -9.67 18.05
CA VAL A 52 -7.04 -9.47 19.46
C VAL A 52 -7.87 -10.35 20.38
N THR A 53 -7.30 -10.75 21.51
CA THR A 53 -8.09 -11.17 22.67
C THR A 53 -8.24 -9.99 23.60
N ALA A 54 -9.47 -9.61 23.92
CA ALA A 54 -9.78 -8.51 24.83
C ALA A 54 -10.38 -9.03 26.14
N ARG A 55 -9.99 -8.44 27.27
CA ARG A 55 -10.59 -8.71 28.57
C ARG A 55 -10.80 -7.42 29.35
N ASN A 56 -11.88 -7.36 30.12
CA ASN A 56 -12.07 -6.29 31.10
C ASN A 56 -11.14 -6.55 32.29
N ILE A 57 -10.40 -5.53 32.72
CA ILE A 57 -9.43 -5.65 33.81
C ILE A 57 -9.86 -4.91 35.08
N GLY A 58 -11.03 -4.26 35.07
CA GLY A 58 -11.56 -3.57 36.24
C GLY A 58 -12.76 -4.26 36.84
N ALA A 59 -12.71 -4.47 38.16
CA ALA A 59 -13.93 -4.74 38.92
C ALA A 59 -14.90 -3.53 38.80
N PRO A 60 -16.23 -3.75 38.88
CA PRO A 60 -17.25 -2.70 38.72
C PRO A 60 -17.04 -1.46 39.60
N ASN A 61 -16.43 -1.62 40.78
CA ASN A 61 -16.18 -0.54 41.75
C ASN A 61 -14.70 -0.15 41.86
N SER A 62 -13.86 -0.50 40.88
CA SER A 62 -12.44 -0.15 40.86
C SER A 62 -12.17 1.10 40.01
N ARG A 63 -11.04 1.78 40.26
CA ARG A 63 -10.52 2.83 39.36
C ARG A 63 -10.25 2.35 37.92
N TRP A 64 -10.22 1.03 37.74
CA TRP A 64 -10.03 0.34 36.46
C TRP A 64 -11.35 -0.07 35.80
N ARG A 65 -12.51 0.34 36.35
CA ARG A 65 -13.82 0.11 35.71
C ARG A 65 -13.82 0.63 34.28
N GLY A 66 -14.26 -0.19 33.33
CA GLY A 66 -14.31 0.17 31.90
C GLY A 66 -12.97 0.06 31.18
N TRP A 67 -11.90 -0.37 31.84
CA TRP A 67 -10.62 -0.61 31.17
C TRP A 67 -10.61 -1.99 30.51
N ILE A 68 -10.17 -2.00 29.26
CA ILE A 68 -10.02 -3.19 28.43
C ILE A 68 -8.54 -3.37 28.14
N GLU A 69 -8.03 -4.56 28.43
CA GLU A 69 -6.73 -5.00 27.95
C GLU A 69 -6.95 -5.85 26.69
N ALA A 70 -6.36 -5.44 25.59
CA ALA A 70 -6.35 -6.16 24.33
C ALA A 70 -4.93 -6.65 24.02
N LYS A 71 -4.79 -7.95 23.79
CA LYS A 71 -3.53 -8.58 23.36
C LYS A 71 -3.65 -9.02 21.91
N VAL A 72 -2.80 -8.49 21.05
CA VAL A 72 -2.73 -8.91 19.64
C VAL A 72 -2.28 -10.36 19.55
N ARG A 73 -3.04 -11.14 18.80
CA ARG A 73 -2.74 -12.55 18.49
C ARG A 73 -2.12 -12.68 17.11
N THR A 74 -2.67 -11.95 16.14
CA THR A 74 -2.11 -11.83 14.80
C THR A 74 -2.62 -10.54 14.14
N GLY A 75 -2.11 -10.20 12.96
CA GLY A 75 -2.60 -9.10 12.17
C GLY A 75 -1.96 -9.01 10.78
N ALA A 76 -2.46 -8.08 10.00
CA ALA A 76 -1.92 -7.67 8.71
C ALA A 76 -1.70 -6.16 8.71
N LEU A 77 -0.64 -5.71 8.06
CA LEU A 77 -0.31 -4.30 7.91
C LEU A 77 -0.29 -3.95 6.42
N MET A 78 -0.71 -2.75 6.08
CA MET A 78 -0.65 -2.25 4.71
C MET A 78 -0.22 -0.80 4.74
N THR A 79 0.84 -0.48 3.99
CA THR A 79 1.28 0.91 3.84
C THR A 79 0.40 1.57 2.80
N VAL A 80 -0.09 2.77 3.11
CA VAL A 80 -1.02 3.52 2.25
C VAL A 80 -0.58 4.97 2.12
N SER A 81 -0.83 5.57 0.97
CA SER A 81 -0.62 7.00 0.76
C SER A 81 -1.54 7.84 1.64
N ARG A 82 -1.39 9.17 1.61
CA ARG A 82 -2.31 10.09 2.31
C ARG A 82 -3.74 9.98 1.81
N SER A 83 -3.92 9.57 0.56
CA SER A 83 -5.24 9.32 -0.05
C SER A 83 -5.73 7.88 0.17
N MET A 84 -5.14 7.15 1.13
CA MET A 84 -5.48 5.76 1.48
C MET A 84 -5.28 4.75 0.33
N LEU A 85 -4.42 5.05 -0.64
CA LEU A 85 -4.08 4.13 -1.72
C LEU A 85 -2.95 3.19 -1.26
N PRO A 86 -3.11 1.87 -1.33
CA PRO A 86 -2.02 0.95 -0.98
C PRO A 86 -0.86 1.07 -1.96
N PHE A 87 0.36 0.85 -1.49
CA PHE A 87 1.54 0.83 -2.34
C PHE A 87 2.61 -0.12 -1.81
N GLU A 88 3.36 -0.72 -2.73
CA GLU A 88 4.38 -1.73 -2.42
C GLU A 88 5.82 -1.17 -2.53
N SER A 89 5.99 0.03 -3.09
CA SER A 89 7.28 0.72 -3.15
C SER A 89 7.17 2.25 -3.09
N SER A 90 8.28 2.92 -2.77
CA SER A 90 8.36 4.39 -2.78
C SER A 90 8.13 4.99 -4.17
N HIS A 91 8.46 4.24 -5.23
CA HIS A 91 8.23 4.67 -6.61
C HIS A 91 6.74 4.63 -6.94
N GLU A 92 6.02 3.57 -6.54
CA GLU A 92 4.56 3.53 -6.65
C GLU A 92 3.91 4.68 -5.86
N LEU A 93 4.39 4.98 -4.65
CA LEU A 93 3.89 6.11 -3.86
C LEU A 93 4.07 7.43 -4.62
N ALA A 94 5.24 7.67 -5.21
CA ALA A 94 5.51 8.89 -5.97
C ALA A 94 4.58 9.04 -7.18
N VAL A 95 4.29 7.95 -7.89
CA VAL A 95 3.31 7.94 -8.99
C VAL A 95 1.91 8.26 -8.48
N ALA A 96 1.47 7.56 -7.42
CA ALA A 96 0.13 7.75 -6.85
C ALA A 96 -0.11 9.19 -6.39
N ASP A 97 0.85 9.76 -5.65
CA ASP A 97 0.77 11.13 -5.15
C ASP A 97 0.75 12.14 -6.31
N ALA A 98 1.56 11.93 -7.35
CA ALA A 98 1.56 12.79 -8.53
C ALA A 98 0.26 12.69 -9.34
N LEU A 99 -0.33 11.49 -9.49
CA LEU A 99 -1.62 11.29 -10.16
C LEU A 99 -2.75 12.00 -9.40
N VAL A 100 -2.78 11.86 -8.08
CA VAL A 100 -3.72 12.56 -7.20
C VAL A 100 -3.56 14.07 -7.30
N ALA A 101 -2.32 14.58 -7.19
CA ALA A 101 -2.03 16.01 -7.27
C ALA A 101 -2.43 16.61 -8.63
N ALA A 102 -2.29 15.85 -9.72
CA ALA A 102 -2.71 16.24 -11.05
C ALA A 102 -4.22 16.05 -11.33
N GLY A 103 -4.99 15.57 -10.35
CA GLY A 103 -6.44 15.35 -10.49
C GLY A 103 -6.82 14.32 -11.54
N ARG A 104 -5.93 13.35 -11.81
CA ARG A 104 -6.13 12.32 -12.84
C ARG A 104 -7.15 11.29 -12.38
N ALA A 105 -7.94 10.76 -13.33
CA ALA A 105 -8.76 9.59 -13.05
C ALA A 105 -7.97 8.32 -13.35
N PHE A 106 -7.79 7.47 -12.36
CA PHE A 106 -7.03 6.23 -12.49
C PHE A 106 -7.57 5.14 -11.58
N GLU A 107 -7.20 3.90 -11.91
CA GLU A 107 -7.41 2.71 -11.11
C GLU A 107 -6.06 2.17 -10.66
N LYS A 108 -5.99 1.65 -9.43
CA LYS A 108 -4.85 0.87 -8.93
C LYS A 108 -5.34 -0.56 -8.68
N PRO A 109 -5.07 -1.50 -9.60
CA PRO A 109 -5.47 -2.89 -9.43
C PRO A 109 -4.89 -3.48 -8.15
N LEU A 110 -5.74 -4.13 -7.34
CA LEU A 110 -5.29 -4.86 -6.16
C LEU A 110 -4.98 -6.30 -6.54
N ARG A 111 -3.86 -6.83 -6.04
CA ARG A 111 -3.44 -8.23 -6.31
C ARG A 111 -4.40 -9.29 -5.75
N PHE A 112 -5.43 -8.89 -5.00
CA PHE A 112 -6.41 -9.80 -4.40
C PHE A 112 -7.55 -10.19 -5.35
N ASP A 113 -7.71 -9.49 -6.48
CA ASP A 113 -8.87 -9.65 -7.35
C ASP A 113 -8.70 -10.71 -8.48
N ALA A 114 -7.67 -11.57 -8.44
CA ALA A 114 -7.40 -12.48 -9.56
C ALA A 114 -6.54 -13.73 -9.28
N GLU A 115 -6.68 -14.71 -10.20
CA GLU A 115 -5.85 -15.91 -10.31
C GLU A 115 -4.36 -15.55 -10.56
N ARG A 116 -3.45 -16.42 -10.09
CA ARG A 116 -2.00 -16.15 -9.96
C ARG A 116 -1.25 -15.80 -11.25
N ASP A 117 -1.88 -15.95 -12.41
CA ASP A 117 -1.25 -15.83 -13.73
C ASP A 117 -1.60 -14.52 -14.49
N LEU A 118 -2.39 -13.61 -13.91
CA LEU A 118 -2.71 -12.33 -14.53
C LEU A 118 -1.62 -11.27 -14.25
N VAL A 119 -1.11 -10.65 -15.31
CA VAL A 119 -0.20 -9.49 -15.22
C VAL A 119 -1.04 -8.24 -14.92
N PHE A 120 -0.79 -7.61 -13.77
CA PHE A 120 -1.46 -6.37 -13.37
C PHE A 120 -0.53 -5.18 -13.51
N PRO A 121 -0.96 -4.11 -14.20
CA PRO A 121 -0.27 -2.83 -14.15
C PRO A 121 -0.43 -2.21 -12.77
N ASP A 122 0.55 -1.43 -12.37
CA ASP A 122 0.52 -0.74 -11.07
C ASP A 122 -0.56 0.35 -11.06
N PHE A 123 -0.82 0.98 -12.21
CA PHE A 123 -1.86 1.98 -12.40
C PHE A 123 -2.50 1.87 -13.78
N ILE A 124 -3.77 2.26 -13.90
CA ILE A 124 -4.47 2.36 -15.18
C ILE A 124 -5.12 3.74 -15.25
N LEU A 125 -4.67 4.59 -16.18
CA LEU A 125 -5.33 5.87 -16.41
C LEU A 125 -6.67 5.65 -17.13
N GLN A 126 -7.74 6.21 -16.57
CA GLN A 126 -9.12 6.08 -17.07
C GLN A 126 -9.56 7.32 -17.87
N ASP A 127 -8.85 8.43 -17.69
CA ASP A 127 -9.13 9.71 -18.33
C ASP A 127 -8.43 9.91 -19.68
N THR A 128 -7.77 8.91 -20.26
CA THR A 128 -7.15 9.03 -21.59
C THR A 128 -8.15 8.84 -22.72
N VAL A 129 -7.82 9.18 -23.97
CA VAL A 129 -8.71 8.94 -25.13
C VAL A 129 -9.07 7.47 -25.34
N ARG A 130 -8.33 6.54 -24.74
CA ARG A 130 -8.50 5.10 -24.91
C ARG A 130 -9.63 4.59 -24.01
N SER A 131 -10.47 3.71 -24.55
CA SER A 131 -11.57 3.09 -23.82
C SER A 131 -11.11 1.96 -22.88
N ALA A 132 -10.06 1.24 -23.26
CA ALA A 132 -9.49 0.14 -22.47
C ALA A 132 -8.62 0.60 -21.28
N GLY A 133 -8.60 1.90 -20.98
CA GLY A 133 -7.62 2.51 -20.08
C GLY A 133 -6.23 2.62 -20.70
N TYR A 134 -5.31 3.23 -19.95
CA TYR A 134 -3.90 3.36 -20.35
C TYR A 134 -2.97 2.95 -19.20
N PRO A 135 -2.53 1.67 -19.20
CA PRO A 135 -1.80 1.08 -18.09
C PRO A 135 -0.38 1.64 -17.95
N MET A 136 0.07 1.73 -16.71
CA MET A 136 1.39 2.14 -16.28
C MET A 136 2.06 1.02 -15.49
N GLU A 137 3.32 0.74 -15.80
CA GLU A 137 4.17 -0.15 -15.04
C GLU A 137 5.33 0.60 -14.38
N VAL A 138 5.60 0.34 -13.10
CA VAL A 138 6.76 0.83 -12.38
C VAL A 138 7.79 -0.28 -12.25
N PHE A 139 8.93 -0.06 -12.88
CA PHE A 139 10.07 -0.95 -12.84
C PHE A 139 11.05 -0.51 -11.74
N ASP A 140 11.03 -1.18 -10.58
CA ASP A 140 11.79 -0.79 -9.39
C ASP A 140 12.78 -1.82 -8.81
N ARG A 141 12.99 -2.98 -9.47
CA ARG A 141 13.95 -4.02 -9.04
C ARG A 141 15.01 -4.31 -10.09
N MET A 142 16.20 -4.77 -9.67
CA MET A 142 17.36 -4.98 -10.57
C MET A 142 17.90 -6.42 -10.62
N ASP A 143 17.20 -7.43 -10.10
CA ASP A 143 17.74 -8.80 -10.07
C ASP A 143 17.67 -9.51 -11.45
N GLU A 144 18.45 -10.58 -11.67
CA GLU A 144 18.50 -11.23 -13.00
C GLU A 144 17.16 -11.90 -13.39
N ALA A 145 16.40 -12.35 -12.39
CA ALA A 145 15.01 -12.80 -12.55
C ALA A 145 14.08 -11.70 -13.07
N TYR A 146 14.46 -10.42 -12.88
CA TYR A 146 13.73 -9.25 -13.30
C TYR A 146 13.74 -9.05 -14.81
N ALA A 147 14.85 -9.30 -15.50
CA ALA A 147 14.95 -9.04 -16.94
C ALA A 147 13.97 -9.91 -17.74
N ALA A 148 13.89 -11.20 -17.40
CA ALA A 148 12.93 -12.12 -18.00
C ALA A 148 11.48 -11.74 -17.65
N ARG A 149 11.22 -11.35 -16.39
CA ARG A 149 9.88 -10.92 -15.94
C ARG A 149 9.44 -9.61 -16.62
N ARG A 150 10.36 -8.67 -16.82
CA ARG A 150 10.14 -7.42 -17.55
C ARG A 150 9.79 -7.69 -19.00
N ALA A 151 10.59 -8.48 -19.72
CA ALA A 151 10.29 -8.84 -21.10
C ALA A 151 8.91 -9.53 -21.23
N GLY A 152 8.54 -10.40 -20.28
CA GLY A 152 7.21 -11.01 -20.22
C GLY A 152 6.09 -9.98 -20.03
N LYS A 153 6.26 -9.01 -19.12
CA LYS A 153 5.30 -7.90 -18.91
C LYS A 153 5.18 -7.02 -20.15
N GLU A 154 6.30 -6.63 -20.75
CA GLU A 154 6.33 -5.81 -21.96
C GLU A 154 5.61 -6.50 -23.12
N ASN A 155 5.88 -7.80 -23.32
CA ASN A 155 5.19 -8.60 -24.32
C ASN A 155 3.68 -8.68 -24.05
N TYR A 156 3.29 -8.95 -22.79
CA TYR A 156 1.88 -8.94 -22.39
C TYR A 156 1.22 -7.59 -22.70
N TYR A 157 1.82 -6.46 -22.28
CA TYR A 157 1.24 -5.15 -22.53
C TYR A 157 1.15 -4.80 -24.01
N ASN A 158 2.16 -5.14 -24.80
CA ASN A 158 2.13 -4.97 -26.24
C ASN A 158 1.02 -5.81 -26.90
N MET A 159 0.79 -7.03 -26.44
CA MET A 159 -0.28 -7.90 -26.95
C MET A 159 -1.67 -7.44 -26.52
N THR A 160 -1.83 -6.98 -25.27
CA THR A 160 -3.14 -6.64 -24.69
C THR A 160 -3.57 -5.21 -25.02
N PHE A 161 -2.65 -4.25 -25.02
CA PHE A 161 -2.95 -2.84 -25.22
C PHE A 161 -2.39 -2.27 -26.53
N GLY A 162 -1.56 -3.04 -27.25
CA GLY A 162 -0.88 -2.60 -28.46
C GLY A 162 0.45 -1.89 -28.15
N VAL A 163 1.35 -1.86 -29.13
CA VAL A 163 2.60 -1.11 -29.04
C VAL A 163 2.28 0.39 -28.87
N GLY A 164 2.84 1.02 -27.84
CA GLY A 164 2.49 2.39 -27.45
C GLY A 164 1.11 2.53 -26.79
N GLY A 165 0.47 1.42 -26.44
CA GLY A 165 -0.80 1.36 -25.72
C GLY A 165 -0.68 1.38 -24.19
N TRP A 166 0.54 1.54 -23.68
CA TRP A 166 0.90 1.53 -22.28
C TRP A 166 2.17 2.37 -22.08
N TRP A 167 2.51 2.68 -20.83
CA TRP A 167 3.70 3.45 -20.49
C TRP A 167 4.37 2.88 -19.23
N SER A 168 5.62 3.25 -18.99
CA SER A 168 6.35 2.75 -17.82
C SER A 168 7.35 3.76 -17.29
N TRP A 169 7.72 3.57 -16.03
CA TRP A 169 8.84 4.24 -15.41
C TRP A 169 9.88 3.23 -14.95
N ASP A 170 11.09 3.33 -15.50
CA ASP A 170 12.24 2.57 -15.05
C ASP A 170 13.00 3.31 -13.95
N ALA A 171 12.54 3.14 -12.71
CA ALA A 171 13.13 3.76 -11.53
C ALA A 171 14.54 3.22 -11.22
N THR A 172 14.91 2.06 -11.76
CA THR A 172 16.23 1.45 -11.53
C THR A 172 17.38 2.24 -12.15
N THR A 173 17.07 2.99 -13.22
CA THR A 173 18.04 3.81 -13.96
C THR A 173 18.33 5.16 -13.29
N GLY A 174 17.66 5.48 -12.18
CA GLY A 174 17.67 6.82 -11.58
C GLY A 174 16.98 7.88 -12.45
N SER A 175 16.26 7.45 -13.50
CA SER A 175 15.50 8.36 -14.36
C SER A 175 14.37 9.05 -13.60
N ARG A 176 14.07 10.29 -13.99
CA ARG A 176 12.88 10.99 -13.51
C ARG A 176 11.63 10.30 -14.06
N MET A 177 10.57 10.22 -13.26
CA MET A 177 9.26 9.75 -13.70
C MET A 177 8.83 10.51 -14.97
N PRO A 178 8.41 9.80 -16.03
CA PRO A 178 7.99 10.42 -17.28
C PRO A 178 6.71 11.24 -17.09
N PRO A 179 6.46 12.24 -17.96
CA PRO A 179 5.22 13.00 -17.92
C PRO A 179 4.01 12.09 -18.16
N PHE A 180 2.89 12.44 -17.54
CA PHE A 180 1.68 11.66 -17.71
C PHE A 180 1.14 11.77 -19.14
N PRO A 181 0.67 10.66 -19.72
CA PRO A 181 -0.07 10.65 -20.98
C PRO A 181 -1.25 11.62 -20.96
N SER A 182 -1.52 12.26 -22.10
CA SER A 182 -2.59 13.26 -22.22
C SER A 182 -3.95 12.70 -21.83
N GLY A 183 -4.68 13.44 -21.00
CA GLY A 183 -6.09 13.18 -20.72
C GLY A 183 -7.00 13.60 -21.87
N ARG A 184 -8.23 13.11 -21.88
CA ARG A 184 -9.32 13.67 -22.70
C ARG A 184 -9.49 15.14 -22.33
N LEU A 185 -9.56 16.00 -23.34
CA LEU A 185 -10.04 17.35 -23.15
C LEU A 185 -11.47 17.25 -22.59
N ARG A 186 -11.71 17.88 -21.45
CA ARG A 186 -13.04 18.00 -20.86
C ARG A 186 -13.85 19.05 -21.60
#